data_AF-A0A9C9GQU5-F1
#
_entry.id   AF-A0A9C9GQU5-F1
#
_cell.length_a   1.000
_cell.length_b   1.000
_cell.length_c   1.000
_cell.angle_alpha   90.00
_cell.angle_beta   90.00
_cell.angle_gamma   90.00
#
_symmetry.space_group_name_H-M   'P 1'
#
loop_
_entity.id
_entity.type
_entity.pdbx_description
1 polymer ?
#
loop_
_entity_poly.entity_id
_entity_poly.type
_entity_poly.pdbx_seq_one_letter_code
_entity_poly.pdbx_strand_id
1 'polypeptide(L)'
;MKKKKDKLKCTAPIFADVYRDGGSYGFGFGANDGKIYELHLRVVLDSPADCKRYYEPIIFKESCNSKEVIAHPTWKEAEQLIEKIKYDNTRFKELKWIIKNGGCAVPENT
;
A
#
# COMPACT_ATOMS: atom_id res chain seq x y z
N MET A 1 -8.05 30.46 -6.42
CA MET A 1 -7.42 29.86 -5.22
C MET A 1 -7.34 28.35 -5.39
N LYS A 2 -6.15 27.76 -5.58
CA LYS A 2 -5.99 26.30 -5.55
C LYS A 2 -6.15 25.85 -4.10
N LYS A 3 -7.29 25.24 -3.74
CA LYS A 3 -7.43 24.56 -2.44
C LYS A 3 -6.25 23.59 -2.33
N LYS A 4 -5.41 23.74 -1.30
CA LYS A 4 -4.47 22.68 -0.93
C LYS A 4 -5.37 21.46 -0.66
N LYS A 5 -5.37 20.46 -1.55
CA LYS A 5 -5.94 19.15 -1.22
C LYS A 5 -5.13 18.69 -0.02
N ASP A 6 -5.77 18.58 1.14
CA ASP A 6 -5.13 17.97 2.29
C ASP A 6 -4.70 16.57 1.86
N LYS A 7 -3.40 16.30 1.94
CA LYS A 7 -2.86 14.98 1.61
C LYS A 7 -3.51 13.97 2.57
N LEU A 8 -3.94 12.83 2.03
CA LEU A 8 -4.47 11.72 2.81
C LEU A 8 -3.45 11.31 3.88
N LYS A 9 -3.91 11.18 5.12
CA LYS A 9 -3.06 10.75 6.25
C LYS A 9 -3.75 9.60 6.98
N CYS A 10 -3.00 8.53 7.24
CA CYS A 10 -3.47 7.45 8.11
C CYS A 10 -3.66 7.96 9.54
N THR A 11 -4.83 7.71 10.10
CA THR A 11 -5.17 7.97 11.51
C THR A 11 -5.30 6.69 12.32
N ALA A 12 -5.74 5.59 11.69
CA ALA A 12 -5.87 4.29 12.34
C ALA A 12 -5.53 3.14 11.37
N PRO A 13 -4.50 2.32 11.62
CA PRO A 13 -4.29 1.10 10.86
C PRO A 13 -5.39 0.08 11.19
N ILE A 14 -5.89 -0.64 10.19
CA ILE A 14 -6.98 -1.61 10.36
C ILE A 14 -6.46 -3.03 10.13
N PHE A 15 -5.85 -3.27 8.95
CA PHE A 15 -5.30 -4.58 8.59
C PHE A 15 -4.12 -4.43 7.63
N ALA A 16 -3.26 -5.44 7.60
CA ALA A 16 -2.32 -5.67 6.50
C ALA A 16 -2.32 -7.17 6.18
N ASP A 17 -2.45 -7.53 4.91
CA ASP A 17 -2.52 -8.93 4.50
C ASP A 17 -2.00 -9.18 3.07
N VAL A 18 -1.78 -10.46 2.75
CA VAL A 18 -1.39 -10.96 1.43
C VAL A 18 -2.58 -11.65 0.79
N TYR A 19 -2.91 -11.25 -0.43
CA TYR A 19 -4.04 -11.79 -1.16
C TYR A 19 -3.67 -13.07 -1.92
N ARG A 20 -4.68 -13.90 -2.15
CA ARG A 20 -4.56 -15.23 -2.78
C ARG A 20 -4.37 -15.18 -4.30
N ASP A 21 -4.18 -14.00 -4.86
CA ASP A 21 -4.01 -13.73 -6.29
C ASP A 21 -2.56 -13.90 -6.77
N GLY A 22 -1.74 -14.64 -6.02
CA GLY A 22 -0.31 -14.80 -6.30
C GLY A 22 0.59 -13.86 -5.49
N GLY A 23 0.03 -13.15 -4.51
CA GLY A 23 0.79 -12.47 -3.46
C GLY A 23 0.75 -10.94 -3.51
N SER A 24 -0.34 -10.35 -4.02
CA SER A 24 -0.58 -8.91 -3.85
C SER A 24 -0.72 -8.58 -2.36
N TYR A 25 -0.39 -7.35 -1.98
CA TYR A 25 -0.57 -6.88 -0.60
C TYR A 25 -1.68 -5.85 -0.51
N GLY A 26 -2.40 -5.87 0.62
CA GLY A 26 -3.35 -4.85 1.00
C GLY A 26 -3.03 -4.30 2.38
N PHE A 27 -3.14 -2.97 2.55
CA PHE A 27 -3.10 -2.31 3.84
C PHE A 27 -4.31 -1.38 3.99
N GLY A 28 -5.24 -1.75 4.87
CA GLY A 28 -6.41 -0.96 5.20
C GLY A 28 -6.15 0.02 6.33
N PHE A 29 -6.60 1.27 6.17
CA PHE A 29 -6.48 2.32 7.18
C PHE A 29 -7.63 3.31 7.16
N GLY A 30 -7.98 3.82 8.34
CA GLY A 30 -8.79 5.02 8.50
C GLY A 30 -7.94 6.27 8.24
N ALA A 31 -8.54 7.31 7.67
CA ALA A 31 -7.86 8.55 7.36
C ALA A 31 -8.45 9.78 8.06
N ASN A 32 -7.79 10.92 7.88
CA ASN A 32 -8.12 12.21 8.50
C ASN A 32 -9.44 12.83 8.02
N ASP A 33 -10.04 12.31 6.96
CA ASP A 33 -11.36 12.69 6.48
C ASP A 33 -12.50 11.80 7.02
N GLY A 34 -12.17 10.91 7.97
CA GLY A 34 -13.12 9.99 8.60
C GLY A 34 -13.50 8.78 7.74
N LYS A 35 -12.86 8.58 6.59
CA LYS A 35 -13.13 7.43 5.70
C LYS A 35 -12.05 6.35 5.82
N ILE A 36 -12.36 5.19 5.25
CA ILE A 36 -11.47 4.04 5.17
C ILE A 36 -10.93 3.90 3.75
N TYR A 37 -9.66 3.55 3.64
CA TYR A 37 -8.94 3.36 2.40
C TYR A 37 -8.10 2.10 2.46
N GLU A 38 -7.79 1.55 1.29
CA GLU A 38 -6.82 0.48 1.11
C GLU A 38 -5.68 0.96 0.23
N LEU A 39 -4.45 0.85 0.71
CA LEU A 39 -3.27 0.86 -0.14
C LEU A 39 -3.03 -0.55 -0.64
N HIS A 40 -3.05 -0.72 -1.96
CA HIS A 40 -2.93 -2.00 -2.63
C HIS A 40 -1.66 -2.07 -3.48
N LEU A 41 -0.88 -3.14 -3.31
CA LEU A 41 0.29 -3.48 -4.12
C LEU A 41 -0.02 -4.71 -4.96
N ARG A 42 -0.38 -4.48 -6.23
CA ARG A 42 -0.71 -5.57 -7.13
C ARG A 42 0.55 -6.29 -7.59
N VAL A 43 0.55 -7.61 -7.51
CA VAL A 43 1.64 -8.46 -8.00
C VAL A 43 1.71 -8.48 -9.53
N VAL A 44 2.92 -8.56 -10.09
CA VAL A 44 3.19 -8.83 -11.50
C VAL A 44 3.44 -10.32 -11.65
N LEU A 45 2.42 -11.07 -12.11
CA LEU A 45 2.44 -12.54 -12.12
C LEU A 45 3.59 -13.13 -12.95
N ASP A 46 3.85 -12.55 -14.12
CA ASP A 46 4.88 -13.02 -15.05
C ASP A 46 6.28 -12.46 -14.76
N SER A 47 6.43 -11.65 -13.70
CA SER A 47 7.75 -11.16 -13.32
C SER A 47 8.51 -12.23 -12.55
N PRO A 48 9.79 -12.48 -12.87
CA PRO A 48 10.67 -13.22 -11.96
C PRO A 48 10.65 -12.54 -10.58
N ALA A 49 11.07 -13.26 -9.54
CA ALA A 49 11.19 -12.73 -8.18
C ALA A 49 12.35 -11.71 -8.10
N ASP A 50 12.20 -10.58 -8.78
CA ASP A 50 13.18 -9.52 -8.96
C ASP A 50 12.57 -8.17 -8.51
N CYS A 51 13.26 -7.08 -8.85
CA CYS A 51 12.84 -5.72 -8.51
C CYS A 51 11.68 -5.16 -9.35
N LYS A 52 10.85 -6.03 -9.93
CA LYS A 52 9.64 -5.68 -10.67
C LYS A 52 8.44 -6.55 -10.28
N ARG A 53 8.50 -7.21 -9.10
CA ARG A 53 7.44 -8.12 -8.62
C ARG A 53 6.11 -7.41 -8.35
N TYR A 54 6.10 -6.10 -8.10
CA TYR A 54 4.90 -5.32 -7.83
C TYR A 54 4.76 -4.10 -8.75
N TYR A 55 3.52 -3.79 -9.12
CA TYR A 55 3.18 -2.50 -9.74
C TYR A 55 3.23 -1.38 -8.70
N GLU A 56 3.28 -0.13 -9.18
CA GLU A 56 3.13 1.03 -8.30
C GLU A 56 1.83 0.96 -7.47
N PRO A 57 1.84 1.51 -6.24
CA PRO A 57 0.72 1.39 -5.33
C PRO A 57 -0.53 2.11 -5.85
N ILE A 58 -1.69 1.59 -5.49
CA ILE A 58 -2.99 2.21 -5.77
C ILE A 58 -3.73 2.38 -4.45
N ILE A 59 -4.36 3.53 -4.25
CA ILE A 59 -5.24 3.75 -3.10
C ILE A 59 -6.69 3.66 -3.56
N PHE A 60 -7.42 2.72 -2.99
CA PHE A 60 -8.86 2.56 -3.16
C PHE A 60 -9.60 3.10 -1.95
N LYS A 61 -10.81 3.60 -2.16
CA LYS A 61 -11.75 3.81 -1.05
C LYS A 61 -12.34 2.47 -0.63
N GLU A 62 -12.38 2.25 0.67
CA GLU A 62 -12.74 0.98 1.32
C GLU A 62 -11.79 -0.17 1.00
N SER A 63 -11.82 -0.70 -0.23
CA SER A 63 -10.96 -1.81 -0.67
C SER A 63 -10.79 -1.87 -2.19
N CYS A 64 -9.84 -2.68 -2.67
CA CYS A 64 -9.67 -2.91 -4.11
C CYS A 64 -10.94 -3.45 -4.81
N ASN A 65 -11.83 -4.13 -4.06
CA ASN A 65 -13.09 -4.65 -4.57
C ASN A 65 -14.13 -3.55 -4.90
N SER A 66 -14.01 -2.37 -4.29
CA SER A 66 -14.91 -1.24 -4.59
C SER A 66 -14.69 -0.68 -6.01
N LYS A 67 -13.48 -0.90 -6.56
CA LYS A 67 -13.00 -0.29 -7.82
C LYS A 67 -12.97 1.24 -7.80
N GLU A 68 -13.22 1.89 -6.66
CA GLU A 68 -13.18 3.34 -6.51
C GLU A 68 -11.74 3.79 -6.19
N VAL A 69 -10.97 4.11 -7.25
CA VAL A 69 -9.59 4.60 -7.12
C VAL A 69 -9.57 6.06 -6.69
N ILE A 70 -8.76 6.35 -5.68
CA ILE A 70 -8.62 7.67 -5.07
C ILE A 70 -7.28 8.30 -5.42
N ALA A 71 -6.23 7.48 -5.55
CA ALA A 71 -4.90 7.95 -5.93
C ALA A 71 -4.03 6.83 -6.54
N HIS A 72 -3.06 7.25 -7.35
CA HIS A 72 -1.94 6.45 -7.84
C HIS A 72 -0.63 7.05 -7.29
N PRO A 73 -0.32 6.86 -6.00
CA PRO A 73 0.93 7.37 -5.46
C PRO A 73 2.13 6.71 -6.12
N THR A 74 3.17 7.49 -6.35
CA THR A 74 4.51 6.93 -6.64
C THR A 74 5.03 6.16 -5.42
N TRP A 75 6.04 5.31 -5.60
CA TRP A 75 6.72 4.61 -4.50
C TRP A 75 7.13 5.56 -3.35
N LYS A 76 7.69 6.73 -3.70
CA LYS A 76 8.12 7.74 -2.73
C LYS A 76 6.95 8.33 -1.94
N GLU A 77 5.81 8.56 -2.59
CA GLU A 77 4.63 9.10 -1.91
C GLU A 77 3.99 8.05 -0.99
N ALA A 78 3.96 6.79 -1.42
CA ALA A 78 3.51 5.68 -0.58
C ALA A 78 4.43 5.46 0.62
N GLU A 79 5.75 5.56 0.45
CA GLU A 79 6.71 5.51 1.56
C GLU A 79 6.41 6.60 2.59
N GLN A 80 6.24 7.85 2.15
CA GLN A 80 5.91 8.97 3.05
C GLN A 80 4.58 8.77 3.79
N LEU A 81 3.60 8.09 3.16
CA LEU A 81 2.32 7.78 3.77
C LEU A 81 2.46 6.75 4.91
N ILE A 82 3.24 5.69 4.70
CA ILE A 82 3.34 4.55 5.62
C ILE A 82 4.49 4.66 6.63
N GLU A 83 5.47 5.53 6.38
CA GLU A 83 6.69 5.65 7.21
C GLU A 83 6.35 5.89 8.68
N LYS A 84 5.41 6.81 8.92
CA LYS A 84 5.01 7.28 10.26
C LYS A 84 3.98 6.38 10.93
N ILE A 85 3.45 5.38 10.23
CA ILE A 85 2.46 4.45 10.78
C ILE A 85 3.18 3.45 11.68
N LYS A 86 2.74 3.40 12.93
CA LYS A 86 3.13 2.35 13.89
C LYS A 86 2.07 1.27 13.87
N TYR A 87 2.40 0.14 13.29
CA TYR A 87 1.53 -1.03 13.23
C TYR A 87 2.40 -2.29 13.26
N ASP A 88 2.38 -3.00 14.39
CA ASP A 88 3.22 -4.18 14.59
C ASP A 88 2.56 -5.42 13.98
N ASN A 89 2.74 -5.56 12.68
CA ASN A 89 2.19 -6.66 11.89
C ASN A 89 3.24 -7.08 10.85
N THR A 90 3.51 -8.38 10.73
CA THR A 90 4.51 -8.92 9.79
C THR A 90 4.21 -8.51 8.34
N ARG A 91 2.95 -8.62 7.89
CA ARG A 91 2.55 -8.23 6.53
C ARG A 91 2.70 -6.75 6.27
N PHE A 92 2.49 -5.93 7.29
CA PHE A 92 2.77 -4.51 7.19
C PHE A 92 4.26 -4.20 7.09
N LYS A 93 5.12 -4.93 7.83
CA LYS A 93 6.58 -4.79 7.73
C LYS A 93 7.07 -5.18 6.33
N GLU A 94 6.58 -6.28 5.78
CA GLU A 94 6.84 -6.72 4.40
C GLU A 94 6.38 -5.68 3.38
N LEU A 95 5.15 -5.18 3.49
CA LEU A 95 4.62 -4.11 2.63
C LEU A 95 5.48 -2.83 2.69
N LYS A 96 5.93 -2.42 3.88
CA LYS A 96 6.86 -1.29 4.02
C LYS A 96 8.17 -1.57 3.32
N TRP A 97 8.69 -2.78 3.40
CA TRP A 97 9.91 -3.18 2.71
C TRP A 97 9.74 -3.11 1.19
N ILE A 98 8.64 -3.66 0.64
CA ILE A 98 8.35 -3.63 -0.81
C ILE A 98 8.31 -2.19 -1.33
N ILE A 99 7.60 -1.30 -0.62
CA ILE A 99 7.45 0.10 -1.03
C ILE A 99 8.79 0.84 -1.01
N LYS A 100 9.60 0.63 0.04
CA LYS A 100 10.94 1.22 0.16
C LYS A 100 11.90 0.75 -0.94
N ASN A 101 11.70 -0.45 -1.44
CA ASN A 101 12.52 -1.05 -2.49
C ASN A 101 11.86 -0.98 -3.87
N GLY A 102 10.84 -0.14 -4.06
CA GLY A 102 10.27 0.13 -5.38
C GLY A 102 9.61 -1.08 -6.05
N GLY A 103 9.05 -2.00 -5.26
CA GLY A 103 8.32 -3.16 -5.78
C GLY A 103 9.13 -4.45 -5.92
N CYS A 104 10.29 -4.56 -5.28
CA CYS A 104 11.03 -5.83 -5.24
C CYS A 104 10.30 -6.92 -4.44
N ALA A 105 10.59 -8.17 -4.77
CA ALA A 105 10.16 -9.32 -3.97
C ALA A 105 10.82 -9.29 -2.58
N VAL A 106 10.03 -9.63 -1.55
CA VAL A 106 10.52 -9.71 -0.17
C VAL A 106 11.51 -10.88 -0.06
N PRO A 107 12.69 -10.70 0.57
CA PRO A 107 13.62 -11.79 0.83
C PRO A 107 12.99 -12.85 1.74
N GLU A 108 13.32 -14.12 1.54
CA GLU A 108 12.74 -15.27 2.25
C GLU A 108 12.91 -15.26 3.79
N ASN A 109 13.66 -14.30 4.36
CA ASN A 109 14.00 -14.22 5.79
C ASN A 109 13.58 -12.89 6.47
N THR A 110 12.54 -12.20 5.98
CA THR A 110 12.11 -10.88 6.50
C THR A 110 11.12 -10.97 7.66
#